data_AF-A0A1J5UDJ1-F1
#
_entry.id   AF-A0A1J5UDJ1-F1
#
_cell.length_a   1.000
_cell.length_b   1.000
_cell.length_c   1.000
_cell.angle_alpha   90.00
_cell.angle_beta   90.00
_cell.angle_gamma   90.00
#
_symmetry.space_group_name_H-M   'P 1'
#
loop_
_entity.id
_entity.type
_entity.pdbx_description
1 polymer ?
#
loop_
_entity_poly.entity_id
_entity_poly.type
_entity_poly.pdbx_seq_one_letter_code
_entity_poly.pdbx_strand_id
1 'polypeptide(L)'
;MNIIYYNESSVFDELSSNERYLIAIDSDLVSTHQVELPKMNLAKAKKAIPFLLEDTLLDDIENLDFFVRKTANTHYYEVIVMGKQVMSELQEKIEHAQLGVERCVIDFMLLPNDKEKMHYQEDERGILFRFGEFLGGRMDKVIFDESPIDQYQLINATLDIKNSQINLLEVDWLKNWEKSLRQWRVGIVIILLLAVLLPVHLIMDNYYLSEKVQMQRSANQSTFKKLFPEVKRIVDLPVQIKQKVNQANSSKTRSSRDLLTELKLKNKPDAVIKHLKFNQQTLTLKP
;
A
#
# COMPACT_ATOMS: atom_id res chain seq x y z
N MET A 1 -6.24 30.84 -0.65
CA MET A 1 -5.14 29.99 -1.15
C MET A 1 -3.87 30.67 -0.72
N ASN A 2 -3.05 30.00 0.08
CA ASN A 2 -1.82 30.60 0.60
C ASN A 2 -0.67 30.30 -0.37
N ILE A 3 0.21 31.27 -0.60
CA ILE A 3 1.38 31.10 -1.46
C ILE A 3 2.57 30.77 -0.57
N ILE A 4 3.29 29.71 -0.89
CA ILE A 4 4.59 29.39 -0.31
C ILE A 4 5.63 29.74 -1.36
N TYR A 5 6.50 30.70 -1.06
CA TYR A 5 7.66 30.99 -1.90
C TYR A 5 8.76 30.00 -1.53
N TYR A 6 9.13 29.14 -2.47
CA TYR A 6 10.11 28.09 -2.27
C TYR A 6 11.47 28.50 -2.81
N ASN A 7 12.48 28.38 -1.96
CA ASN A 7 13.90 28.40 -2.31
C ASN A 7 14.59 27.22 -1.60
N GLU A 8 15.87 26.96 -1.90
CA GLU A 8 16.63 25.84 -1.31
C GLU A 8 16.61 25.86 0.23
N SER A 9 16.62 27.06 0.83
CA SER A 9 16.63 27.26 2.29
C SER A 9 15.26 27.24 2.97
N SER A 10 14.17 27.15 2.20
CA SER A 10 12.81 27.24 2.75
C SER A 10 12.47 26.02 3.62
N VAL A 11 11.82 26.27 4.76
CA VAL A 11 11.41 25.26 5.75
C VAL A 11 9.88 25.23 5.82
N PHE A 12 9.30 24.03 5.85
CA PHE A 12 7.84 23.83 5.79
C PHE A 12 7.21 23.43 7.13
N ASP A 13 7.99 23.34 8.20
CA ASP A 13 7.60 22.71 9.48
C ASP A 13 6.48 23.43 10.25
N GLU A 14 6.22 24.70 9.97
CA GLU A 14 5.19 25.51 10.66
C GLU A 14 3.85 25.62 9.89
N LEU A 15 3.74 24.94 8.74
CA LEU A 15 2.58 25.07 7.85
C LEU A 15 1.46 24.09 8.23
N SER A 16 0.21 24.56 8.14
CA SER A 16 -0.98 23.79 8.55
C SER A 16 -1.38 22.78 7.49
N SER A 17 -1.45 21.49 7.84
CA SER A 17 -1.87 20.42 6.93
C SER A 17 -3.33 20.55 6.43
N ASN A 18 -4.16 21.36 7.09
CA ASN A 18 -5.58 21.53 6.73
C ASN A 18 -5.82 22.59 5.65
N GLU A 19 -4.79 23.32 5.24
CA GLU A 19 -4.90 24.35 4.21
C GLU A 19 -4.41 23.86 2.85
N ARG A 20 -4.87 24.53 1.78
CA ARG A 20 -4.34 24.31 0.44
C ARG A 20 -3.38 25.41 0.04
N TYR A 21 -2.21 24.98 -0.41
CA TYR A 21 -1.11 25.86 -0.78
C TYR A 21 -0.84 25.84 -2.28
N LEU A 22 -0.43 26.99 -2.79
CA LEU A 22 0.25 27.13 -4.07
C LEU A 22 1.73 27.35 -3.79
N ILE A 23 2.59 26.56 -4.44
CA ILE A 23 4.03 26.74 -4.33
C ILE A 23 4.51 27.58 -5.50
N ALA A 24 5.19 28.68 -5.19
CA ALA A 24 5.88 29.53 -6.14
C ALA A 24 7.39 29.28 -5.98
N ILE A 25 7.96 28.51 -6.90
CA ILE A 25 9.40 28.24 -6.95
C ILE A 25 10.12 29.52 -7.38
N ASP A 26 11.20 29.84 -6.69
CA ASP A 26 12.04 30.98 -7.03
C ASP A 26 12.57 30.87 -8.47
N SER A 27 12.47 31.96 -9.22
CA SER A 27 12.93 32.00 -10.60
C SER A 27 14.45 31.87 -10.74
N ASP A 28 15.20 32.14 -9.68
CA ASP A 28 16.66 31.94 -9.65
C ASP A 28 17.05 30.45 -9.75
N LEU A 29 16.13 29.52 -9.44
CA LEU A 29 16.35 28.08 -9.51
C LEU A 29 16.02 27.47 -10.87
N VAL A 30 15.61 28.29 -11.84
CA VAL A 30 15.22 27.83 -13.17
C VAL A 30 15.84 28.66 -14.27
N SER A 31 16.02 28.03 -15.43
CA SER A 31 16.35 28.74 -16.67
C SER A 31 15.19 28.64 -17.64
N THR A 32 14.90 29.72 -18.35
CA THR A 32 13.83 29.77 -19.35
C THR A 32 14.40 29.97 -20.75
N HIS A 33 13.89 29.21 -21.72
CA HIS A 33 14.39 29.22 -23.10
C HIS A 33 13.25 29.16 -24.10
N GLN A 34 13.47 29.78 -25.26
CA GLN A 34 12.63 29.61 -26.44
C GLN A 34 13.43 28.84 -27.50
N VAL A 35 12.85 27.77 -28.02
CA VAL A 35 13.49 26.89 -29.01
C VAL A 35 12.60 26.76 -30.25
N GLU A 36 13.19 26.92 -31.43
CA GLU A 36 12.52 26.63 -32.69
C GLU A 36 12.71 25.16 -33.08
N LEU A 37 11.62 24.48 -33.42
CA LEU A 37 11.63 23.08 -33.84
C LEU A 37 10.81 22.85 -35.10
N PRO A 38 11.25 21.96 -36.01
CA PRO A 38 10.45 21.60 -37.16
C PRO A 38 9.13 20.95 -36.72
N LYS A 39 8.12 21.00 -37.61
CA LYS A 39 6.78 20.48 -37.31
C LYS A 39 6.82 19.01 -36.88
N MET A 40 6.69 18.78 -35.58
CA MET A 40 6.67 17.45 -34.96
C MET A 40 5.67 17.40 -33.80
N ASN A 41 5.39 16.18 -33.31
CA ASN A 41 4.56 16.00 -32.12
C ASN A 41 5.34 16.36 -30.83
N LEU A 42 4.60 16.65 -29.76
CA LEU A 42 5.17 17.09 -28.48
C LEU A 42 6.12 16.05 -27.87
N ALA A 43 5.83 14.76 -28.02
CA ALA A 43 6.67 13.68 -27.48
C ALA A 43 8.06 13.63 -28.13
N LYS A 44 8.15 13.88 -29.45
CA LYS A 44 9.42 13.98 -30.15
C LYS A 44 10.15 15.28 -29.81
N ALA A 45 9.41 16.39 -29.68
CA ALA A 45 9.97 17.67 -29.23
C ALA A 45 10.61 17.55 -27.84
N LYS A 46 9.91 16.98 -26.85
CA LYS A 46 10.44 16.73 -25.50
C LYS A 46 11.75 15.93 -25.49
N LYS A 47 11.96 15.04 -26.47
CA LYS A 47 13.22 14.28 -26.60
C LYS A 47 14.33 15.06 -27.31
N ALA A 48 13.99 15.98 -28.20
CA ALA A 48 14.96 16.74 -28.98
C ALA A 48 15.45 18.00 -28.25
N ILE A 49 14.59 18.63 -27.45
CA ILE A 49 14.87 19.88 -26.74
C ILE A 49 16.13 19.80 -25.85
N PRO A 50 16.34 18.75 -25.04
CA PRO A 50 17.53 18.67 -24.20
C PRO A 50 18.82 18.77 -25.01
N PHE A 51 18.93 18.03 -26.11
CA PHE A 51 20.10 18.07 -27.00
C PHE A 51 20.30 19.42 -27.69
N LEU A 52 19.22 20.15 -27.99
CA LEU A 52 19.32 21.49 -28.58
C LEU A 52 19.80 22.55 -27.60
N LEU A 53 19.52 22.35 -26.31
CA LEU A 53 19.89 23.27 -25.25
C LEU A 53 21.20 22.88 -24.55
N GLU A 54 21.80 21.74 -24.89
CA GLU A 54 23.00 21.19 -24.24
C GLU A 54 24.14 22.22 -24.18
N ASP A 55 24.44 22.89 -25.29
CA ASP A 55 25.51 23.90 -25.35
C ASP A 55 25.17 25.22 -24.62
N THR A 56 23.89 25.44 -24.29
CA THR A 56 23.42 26.66 -23.61
C THR A 56 23.31 26.47 -22.10
N LEU A 57 23.19 25.22 -21.64
CA LEU A 57 22.99 24.87 -20.25
C LEU A 57 24.33 24.67 -19.54
N LEU A 58 24.36 25.01 -18.25
CA LEU A 58 25.57 24.90 -17.43
C LEU A 58 25.75 23.50 -16.83
N ASP A 59 24.66 22.74 -16.72
CA ASP A 59 24.62 21.39 -16.16
C ASP A 59 24.33 20.35 -17.24
N ASP A 60 24.70 19.10 -16.96
CA ASP A 60 24.37 17.96 -17.81
C ASP A 60 22.85 17.79 -17.96
N ILE A 61 22.38 17.66 -19.20
CA ILE A 61 20.98 17.45 -19.55
C ILE A 61 20.36 16.22 -18.87
N GLU A 62 21.17 15.24 -18.45
CA GLU A 62 20.74 14.07 -17.69
C GLU A 62 20.31 14.42 -16.26
N ASN A 63 20.80 15.52 -15.69
CA ASN A 63 20.48 15.98 -14.33
C ASN A 63 19.36 17.04 -14.29
N LEU A 64 18.83 17.40 -15.45
CA LEU A 64 17.85 18.46 -15.62
C LEU A 64 16.47 17.90 -15.99
N ASP A 65 15.43 18.55 -15.49
CA ASP A 65 14.05 18.36 -15.91
C ASP A 65 13.64 19.49 -16.87
N PHE A 66 12.90 19.11 -17.92
CA PHE A 66 12.49 20.01 -18.99
C PHE A 66 10.97 20.10 -19.08
N PHE A 67 10.42 21.24 -18.71
CA PHE A 67 8.99 21.53 -18.85
C PHE A 67 8.75 22.25 -20.16
N VAL A 68 8.06 21.57 -21.07
CA VAL A 68 7.92 22.04 -22.47
C VAL A 68 6.49 22.43 -22.76
N ARG A 69 6.31 23.63 -23.31
CA ARG A 69 5.03 24.12 -23.83
C ARG A 69 5.19 24.60 -25.27
N LYS A 70 4.26 24.20 -26.12
CA LYS A 70 4.22 24.68 -27.50
C LYS A 70 3.48 26.01 -27.57
N THR A 71 4.09 27.02 -28.19
CA THR A 71 3.43 28.30 -28.44
C THR A 71 2.43 28.15 -29.59
N ALA A 72 1.19 28.62 -29.39
CA ALA A 72 0.10 28.42 -30.34
C ALA A 72 0.43 29.00 -31.73
N ASN A 73 0.10 28.25 -32.79
CA ASN A 73 0.30 28.64 -34.20
C ASN A 73 1.74 28.98 -34.61
N THR A 74 2.75 28.52 -33.86
CA THR A 74 4.16 28.73 -34.22
C THR A 74 4.98 27.43 -34.20
N HIS A 75 6.24 27.53 -34.60
CA HIS A 75 7.27 26.48 -34.49
C HIS A 75 8.08 26.60 -33.20
N TYR A 76 7.73 27.55 -32.34
CA TYR A 76 8.44 27.81 -31.09
C TYR A 76 7.87 27.01 -29.94
N TYR A 77 8.78 26.57 -29.09
CA TYR A 77 8.52 25.93 -27.81
C TYR A 77 9.17 26.77 -26.73
N GLU A 78 8.40 27.04 -25.68
CA GLU A 78 8.90 27.65 -24.47
C GLU A 78 9.22 26.54 -23.48
N VAL A 79 10.39 26.63 -22.85
CA VAL A 79 10.97 25.58 -22.05
C VAL A 79 11.45 26.17 -20.75
N ILE A 80 11.04 25.55 -19.65
CA ILE A 80 11.63 25.79 -18.33
C ILE A 80 12.54 24.60 -18.03
N VAL A 81 13.76 24.90 -17.62
CA VAL A 81 14.79 23.93 -17.26
C VAL A 81 15.11 24.11 -15.78
N MET A 82 15.12 23.01 -15.04
CA MET A 82 15.37 23.01 -13.60
C MET A 82 16.17 21.77 -13.22
N GLY A 83 17.03 21.87 -12.21
CA GLY A 83 17.71 20.70 -11.64
C GLY A 83 16.72 19.70 -11.05
N LYS A 84 16.93 18.40 -11.32
CA LYS A 84 16.12 17.30 -10.75
C LYS A 84 16.13 17.30 -9.21
N GLN A 85 17.21 17.79 -8.62
CA GLN A 85 17.36 17.90 -7.16
C GLN A 85 16.32 18.84 -6.56
N VAL A 86 16.07 20.00 -7.19
CA VAL A 86 15.11 21.01 -6.70
C VAL A 86 13.73 20.39 -6.52
N MET A 87 13.25 19.64 -7.52
CA MET A 87 11.95 18.96 -7.45
C MET A 87 11.93 17.83 -6.42
N SER A 88 13.04 17.09 -6.30
CA SER A 88 13.15 15.98 -5.36
C SER A 88 13.11 16.47 -3.91
N GLU A 89 13.87 17.51 -3.59
CA GLU A 89 13.88 18.15 -2.26
C GLU A 89 12.54 18.81 -1.94
N LEU A 90 11.95 19.51 -2.91
CA LEU A 90 10.63 20.09 -2.76
C LEU A 90 9.59 19.03 -2.39
N GLN A 91 9.63 17.88 -3.09
CA GLN A 91 8.74 16.77 -2.82
C GLN A 91 8.95 16.20 -1.40
N GLU A 92 10.20 15.97 -0.99
CA GLU A 92 10.51 15.48 0.34
C GLU A 92 9.98 16.42 1.43
N LYS A 93 10.15 17.74 1.25
CA LYS A 93 9.62 18.75 2.18
C LYS A 93 8.08 18.74 2.23
N ILE A 94 7.41 18.62 1.09
CA ILE A 94 5.93 18.54 1.03
C ILE A 94 5.42 17.28 1.75
N GLU A 95 6.05 16.14 1.50
CA GLU A 95 5.67 14.85 2.09
C GLU A 95 5.89 14.84 3.61
N HIS A 96 7.05 15.34 4.08
CA HIS A 96 7.37 15.44 5.49
C HIS A 96 6.38 16.32 6.25
N ALA A 97 6.03 17.48 5.69
CA ALA A 97 5.07 18.42 6.28
C ALA A 97 3.59 18.07 6.02
N GLN A 98 3.31 16.98 5.28
CA GLN A 98 1.95 16.52 4.92
C GLN A 98 1.07 17.62 4.31
N LEU A 99 1.65 18.45 3.43
CA LEU A 99 0.98 19.64 2.92
C LEU A 99 0.03 19.32 1.76
N GLY A 100 -1.16 19.93 1.79
CA GLY A 100 -2.11 19.94 0.69
C GLY A 100 -1.69 20.90 -0.42
N VAL A 101 -0.77 20.51 -1.29
CA VAL A 101 -0.34 21.36 -2.43
C VAL A 101 -1.30 21.19 -3.61
N GLU A 102 -1.92 22.28 -4.06
CA GLU A 102 -2.83 22.25 -5.20
C GLU A 102 -2.10 22.51 -6.52
N ARG A 103 -1.14 23.44 -6.52
CA ARG A 103 -0.39 23.83 -7.71
C ARG A 103 1.04 24.20 -7.38
N CYS A 104 1.94 23.94 -8.32
CA CYS A 104 3.31 24.43 -8.30
C CYS A 104 3.58 25.24 -9.57
N VAL A 105 4.16 26.42 -9.40
CA VAL A 105 4.41 27.41 -10.44
C VAL A 105 5.78 28.06 -10.18
N ILE A 106 6.34 28.76 -11.17
CA ILE A 106 7.47 29.66 -10.91
C ILE A 106 6.93 31.02 -10.46
N ASP A 107 7.62 31.72 -9.56
CA ASP A 107 7.18 33.00 -9.00
C ASP A 107 6.78 34.05 -10.06
N PHE A 108 7.52 34.17 -11.16
CA PHE A 108 7.17 35.07 -12.27
C PHE A 108 5.82 34.73 -12.90
N MET A 109 5.33 33.50 -12.81
CA MET A 109 4.03 33.09 -13.37
C MET A 109 2.83 33.66 -12.60
N LEU A 110 3.07 34.29 -11.45
CA LEU A 110 2.06 35.06 -10.73
C LEU A 110 1.83 36.45 -11.36
N LEU A 111 2.75 36.93 -12.21
CA LEU A 111 2.54 38.12 -13.03
C LEU A 111 1.55 37.81 -14.17
N PRO A 112 0.76 38.81 -14.62
CA PRO A 112 -0.12 38.65 -15.77
C PRO A 112 0.64 38.23 -17.03
N ASN A 113 -0.06 37.57 -17.94
CA ASN A 113 0.49 37.21 -19.25
C ASN A 113 -0.41 37.75 -20.36
N ASP A 114 -0.17 39.00 -20.75
CA ASP A 114 -0.79 39.59 -21.93
C ASP A 114 0.15 39.45 -23.14
N LYS A 115 -0.43 39.29 -24.33
CA LYS A 115 0.34 39.26 -25.58
C LYS A 115 1.11 40.58 -25.77
N GLU A 116 2.35 40.46 -26.24
CA GLU A 116 3.22 41.60 -26.64
C GLU A 116 3.55 42.58 -25.50
N LYS A 117 3.31 42.18 -24.26
CA LYS A 117 3.60 42.96 -23.06
C LYS A 117 4.55 42.20 -22.15
N MET A 118 5.39 42.96 -21.48
CA MET A 118 6.25 42.44 -20.43
C MET A 118 5.77 43.02 -19.11
N HIS A 119 5.20 42.16 -18.27
CA HIS A 119 4.81 42.52 -16.93
C HIS A 119 6.02 42.39 -16.02
N TYR A 120 6.25 43.38 -15.17
CA TYR A 120 7.34 43.35 -14.21
C TYR A 120 6.91 43.87 -12.85
N GLN A 121 7.65 43.47 -11.83
CA GLN A 121 7.52 43.95 -10.47
C GLN A 121 8.91 44.13 -9.87
N GLU A 122 9.15 45.29 -9.27
CA GLU A 122 10.37 45.60 -8.54
C GLU A 122 10.19 45.24 -7.05
N ASP A 123 11.17 44.53 -6.50
CA ASP A 123 11.30 44.26 -5.07
C ASP A 123 12.77 44.44 -4.62
N GLU A 124 13.07 44.15 -3.34
CA GLU A 124 14.41 44.33 -2.77
C GLU A 124 15.49 43.44 -3.43
N ARG A 125 15.09 42.34 -4.08
CA ARG A 125 16.01 41.39 -4.75
C ARG A 125 16.20 41.70 -6.23
N GLY A 126 15.51 42.70 -6.78
CA GLY A 126 15.60 43.12 -8.17
C GLY A 126 14.25 43.17 -8.87
N ILE A 127 14.26 42.90 -10.17
CA ILE A 127 13.07 42.95 -11.02
C ILE A 127 12.65 41.54 -11.41
N LEU A 128 11.46 41.15 -10.96
CA LEU A 128 10.76 39.97 -11.43
C LEU A 128 9.97 40.33 -12.68
N PHE A 129 10.06 39.54 -13.74
CA PHE A 129 9.42 39.86 -15.01
C PHE A 129 8.86 38.63 -15.72
N ARG A 130 7.84 38.84 -16.55
CA ARG A 130 7.18 37.83 -17.38
C ARG A 130 6.79 38.42 -18.73
N PHE A 131 7.09 37.70 -19.81
CA PHE A 131 6.78 38.10 -21.18
C PHE A 131 6.30 36.93 -22.07
N GLY A 132 6.08 35.76 -21.46
CA GLY A 132 5.47 34.60 -22.11
C GLY A 132 4.83 33.65 -21.12
N GLU A 133 4.36 32.51 -21.61
CA GLU A 133 3.72 31.50 -20.76
C GLU A 133 4.75 30.89 -19.81
N PHE A 134 5.91 30.50 -20.37
CA PHE A 134 7.07 29.89 -19.71
C PHE A 134 8.33 30.78 -19.79
N LEU A 135 8.17 32.03 -20.25
CA LEU A 135 9.26 32.99 -20.40
C LEU A 135 9.15 34.12 -19.38
N GLY A 136 10.17 34.23 -18.55
CA GLY A 136 10.26 35.16 -17.44
C GLY A 136 11.45 34.81 -16.55
N GLY A 137 11.61 35.57 -15.48
CA GLY A 137 12.68 35.37 -14.52
C GLY A 137 12.84 36.56 -13.61
N ARG A 138 13.99 36.58 -12.93
CA ARG A 138 14.41 37.65 -12.05
C ARG A 138 15.77 38.16 -12.49
N MET A 139 15.97 39.47 -12.47
CA MET A 139 17.26 40.07 -12.77
C MET A 139 17.50 41.33 -11.94
N ASP A 140 18.76 41.73 -11.85
CA ASP A 140 19.12 43.00 -11.21
C ASP A 140 18.52 44.19 -11.98
N LYS A 141 18.15 45.24 -11.25
CA LYS A 141 17.58 46.46 -11.83
C LYS A 141 18.51 47.12 -12.85
N VAL A 142 19.82 47.14 -12.58
CA VAL A 142 20.81 47.72 -13.49
C VAL A 142 20.81 46.99 -14.83
N ILE A 143 20.76 45.66 -14.80
CA ILE A 143 20.73 44.83 -16.01
C ILE A 143 19.41 45.04 -16.77
N PHE A 144 18.29 45.15 -16.04
CA PHE A 144 16.98 45.39 -16.64
C PHE A 144 16.92 46.72 -17.39
N ASP A 145 17.45 47.79 -16.79
CA ASP A 145 17.46 49.13 -17.38
C ASP A 145 18.39 49.23 -18.61
N GLU A 146 19.44 48.42 -18.67
CA GLU A 146 20.38 48.34 -19.81
C GLU A 146 19.93 47.39 -20.92
N SER A 147 18.98 46.50 -20.65
CA SER A 147 18.54 45.48 -21.59
C SER A 147 17.68 46.11 -22.72
N PRO A 148 17.89 45.72 -23.99
CA PRO A 148 17.08 46.21 -25.10
C PRO A 148 15.69 45.56 -25.10
N ILE A 149 14.81 46.06 -24.23
CA ILE A 149 13.43 45.57 -24.04
C ILE A 149 12.44 46.26 -25.00
N ASP A 150 12.94 47.01 -25.98
CA ASP A 150 12.14 47.84 -26.92
C ASP A 150 11.04 47.09 -27.68
N GLN A 151 11.14 45.76 -27.76
CA GLN A 151 10.15 44.89 -28.40
C GLN A 151 8.87 44.66 -27.56
N TYR A 152 8.87 45.02 -26.27
CA TYR A 152 7.74 44.80 -25.37
C TYR A 152 7.22 46.10 -24.76
N GLN A 153 5.89 46.21 -24.61
CA GLN A 153 5.31 47.23 -23.76
C GLN A 153 5.51 46.84 -22.29
N LEU A 154 6.28 47.64 -21.55
CA LEU A 154 6.54 47.46 -20.11
C LEU A 154 5.32 47.85 -19.27
N ILE A 155 4.87 46.95 -18.40
CA ILE A 155 3.74 47.18 -17.49
C ILE A 155 4.13 46.74 -16.09
N ASN A 156 4.11 47.68 -15.14
CA ASN A 156 4.22 47.32 -13.73
C ASN A 156 2.94 46.59 -13.29
N ALA A 157 3.10 45.41 -12.71
CA ALA A 157 1.99 44.57 -12.29
C ALA A 157 2.22 43.98 -10.89
N THR A 158 1.13 43.61 -10.24
CA THR A 158 1.13 42.92 -8.94
C THR A 158 0.96 41.42 -9.11
N LEU A 159 1.61 40.63 -8.26
CA LEU A 159 1.41 39.18 -8.21
C LEU A 159 -0.05 38.81 -7.87
N ASP A 160 -0.66 37.94 -8.68
CA ASP A 160 -1.97 37.35 -8.40
C ASP A 160 -1.98 35.85 -8.76
N ILE A 161 -2.48 35.05 -7.82
CA ILE A 161 -2.69 33.58 -7.94
C ILE A 161 -3.59 33.22 -9.14
N LYS A 162 -4.45 34.14 -9.58
CA LYS A 162 -5.34 33.92 -10.74
C LYS A 162 -4.60 33.87 -12.07
N ASN A 163 -3.43 34.51 -12.17
CA ASN A 163 -2.64 34.58 -13.39
C ASN A 163 -1.91 33.25 -13.68
N SER A 164 -1.71 32.43 -12.66
CA SER A 164 -1.03 31.15 -12.77
C SER A 164 -2.05 30.02 -13.03
N GLN A 165 -2.43 29.84 -14.30
CA GLN A 165 -3.30 28.73 -14.73
C GLN A 165 -2.53 27.45 -15.02
N ILE A 166 -1.21 27.54 -15.22
CA ILE A 166 -0.37 26.39 -15.56
C ILE A 166 0.13 25.76 -14.27
N ASN A 167 -0.12 24.46 -14.11
CA ASN A 167 0.41 23.67 -13.01
C ASN A 167 1.63 22.88 -13.50
N LEU A 168 2.82 23.17 -12.97
CA LEU A 168 4.03 22.39 -13.28
C LEU A 168 3.88 20.92 -12.84
N LEU A 169 3.02 20.66 -11.85
CA LEU A 169 2.72 19.30 -11.37
C LEU A 169 1.94 18.46 -12.39
N GLU A 170 1.16 19.07 -13.29
CA GLU A 170 0.38 18.36 -14.30
C GLU A 170 1.21 18.00 -15.55
N VAL A 171 2.31 18.71 -15.80
CA VAL A 171 3.04 18.59 -17.07
C VAL A 171 3.87 17.30 -17.16
N ASP A 172 4.31 16.70 -16.02
CA ASP A 172 4.95 15.37 -15.98
C ASP A 172 4.97 14.66 -14.58
N TRP A 173 4.60 15.34 -13.48
CA TRP A 173 4.95 14.86 -12.11
C TRP A 173 4.06 13.74 -11.54
N LEU A 174 2.77 13.67 -11.90
CA LEU A 174 1.87 12.60 -11.42
C LEU A 174 2.28 11.19 -11.85
N LYS A 175 3.17 11.05 -12.84
CA LYS A 175 3.64 9.74 -13.30
C LYS A 175 4.67 9.11 -12.37
N ASN A 176 5.31 9.88 -11.49
CA ASN A 176 6.27 9.35 -10.51
C ASN A 176 5.61 8.83 -9.22
N TRP A 177 4.37 9.20 -8.91
CA TRP A 177 3.62 8.62 -7.79
C TRP A 177 3.37 7.11 -7.97
N GLU A 178 3.26 6.65 -9.22
CA GLU A 178 3.21 5.21 -9.54
C GLU A 178 4.53 4.48 -9.22
N LYS A 179 5.69 5.18 -9.23
CA LYS A 179 6.98 4.57 -8.87
C LYS A 179 7.14 4.37 -7.37
N SER A 180 6.66 5.31 -6.55
CA SER A 180 6.68 5.17 -5.07
C SER A 180 5.74 4.04 -4.62
N LEU A 181 4.53 3.97 -5.18
CA LEU A 181 3.63 2.81 -4.98
C LEU A 181 4.22 1.50 -5.51
N ARG A 182 5.09 1.54 -6.53
CA ARG A 182 5.77 0.35 -7.07
C ARG A 182 6.70 -0.31 -6.06
N GLN A 183 7.30 0.44 -5.15
CA GLN A 183 8.14 -0.09 -4.08
C GLN A 183 7.30 -0.88 -3.06
N TRP A 184 6.06 -0.44 -2.79
CA TRP A 184 5.10 -1.15 -1.93
C TRP A 184 4.36 -2.31 -2.63
N ARG A 185 4.38 -2.40 -3.97
CA ARG A 185 3.76 -3.53 -4.71
C ARG A 185 4.38 -4.87 -4.34
N VAL A 186 5.69 -4.92 -4.06
CA VAL A 186 6.34 -6.15 -3.60
C VAL A 186 5.79 -6.56 -2.23
N GLY A 187 5.61 -5.61 -1.31
CA GLY A 187 4.99 -5.86 0.00
C GLY A 187 3.55 -6.36 -0.11
N ILE A 188 2.73 -5.74 -0.96
CA ILE A 188 1.35 -6.18 -1.22
C ILE A 188 1.32 -7.59 -1.83
N VAL A 189 2.21 -7.89 -2.79
CA VAL A 189 2.30 -9.24 -3.38
C VAL A 189 2.71 -10.28 -2.34
N ILE A 190 3.65 -9.96 -1.45
CA ILE A 190 4.05 -10.85 -0.35
C ILE A 190 2.87 -11.09 0.59
N ILE A 191 2.15 -10.05 1.02
CA ILE A 191 0.98 -10.17 1.91
C ILE A 191 -0.13 -11.01 1.26
N LEU A 192 -0.42 -10.77 -0.02
CA LEU A 192 -1.46 -11.47 -0.76
C LEU A 192 -1.08 -12.95 -0.96
N LEU A 193 0.19 -13.23 -1.28
CA LEU A 193 0.72 -14.59 -1.36
C LEU A 193 0.62 -15.29 0.00
N LEU A 194 0.97 -14.61 1.09
CA LEU A 194 0.86 -15.16 2.45
C LEU A 194 -0.60 -15.44 2.84
N ALA A 195 -1.51 -14.51 2.51
CA ALA A 195 -2.94 -14.63 2.77
C ALA A 195 -3.58 -15.80 2.00
N VAL A 196 -3.05 -16.16 0.83
CA VAL A 196 -3.49 -17.32 0.05
C VAL A 196 -2.86 -18.62 0.54
N LEU A 197 -1.61 -18.58 1.05
CA LEU A 197 -0.90 -19.78 1.51
C LEU A 197 -1.44 -20.31 2.85
N LEU A 198 -1.86 -19.42 3.76
CA LEU A 198 -2.44 -19.77 5.06
C LEU A 198 -3.69 -20.68 5.00
N PRO A 199 -4.72 -20.40 4.17
CA PRO A 199 -5.91 -21.24 4.09
C PRO A 199 -5.66 -22.62 3.46
N VAL A 200 -4.58 -22.80 2.69
CA VAL A 200 -4.25 -24.10 2.06
C VAL A 200 -3.94 -25.16 3.11
N HIS A 201 -3.22 -24.80 4.18
CA HIS A 201 -2.95 -25.71 5.29
C HIS A 201 -4.24 -26.15 6.01
N LEU A 202 -5.18 -25.22 6.21
CA LEU A 202 -6.44 -25.51 6.93
C LEU A 202 -7.38 -26.41 6.13
N ILE A 203 -7.39 -26.30 4.80
CA ILE A 203 -8.24 -27.13 3.94
C ILE A 203 -7.76 -28.58 3.89
N MET A 204 -6.44 -28.79 3.84
CA MET A 204 -5.85 -30.13 3.78
C MET A 204 -6.13 -30.93 5.06
N ASP A 205 -5.98 -30.29 6.23
CA ASP A 205 -6.25 -30.92 7.51
C ASP A 205 -7.73 -31.25 7.69
N ASN A 206 -8.63 -30.35 7.24
CA ASN A 206 -10.07 -30.59 7.30
C ASN A 206 -10.48 -31.79 6.43
N TYR A 207 -9.92 -31.90 5.22
CA TYR A 207 -10.18 -33.04 4.35
C TYR A 207 -9.63 -34.35 4.94
N TYR A 208 -8.39 -34.35 5.42
CA TYR A 208 -7.75 -35.55 5.97
C TYR A 208 -8.38 -36.03 7.29
N LEU A 209 -8.84 -35.11 8.16
CA LEU A 209 -9.57 -35.48 9.37
C LEU A 209 -10.92 -36.14 9.06
N SER A 210 -11.59 -35.73 7.98
CA SER A 210 -12.90 -36.28 7.63
C SER A 210 -12.85 -37.77 7.30
N GLU A 211 -11.77 -38.23 6.67
CA GLU A 211 -11.54 -39.62 6.29
C GLU A 211 -11.26 -40.52 7.52
N LYS A 212 -10.47 -40.02 8.48
CA LYS A 212 -10.20 -40.72 9.75
C LYS A 212 -11.46 -40.94 10.58
N VAL A 213 -12.36 -39.94 10.61
CA VAL A 213 -13.63 -40.02 11.35
C VAL A 213 -14.54 -41.12 10.77
N GLN A 214 -14.60 -41.26 9.45
CA GLN A 214 -15.44 -42.27 8.82
C GLN A 214 -14.87 -43.68 9.00
N MET A 215 -13.56 -43.87 8.82
CA MET A 215 -12.92 -45.18 9.04
C MET A 215 -13.11 -45.67 10.49
N GLN A 216 -12.96 -44.79 11.47
CA GLN A 216 -13.14 -45.16 12.87
C GLN A 216 -14.59 -45.52 13.21
N ARG A 217 -15.57 -44.84 12.60
CA ARG A 217 -17.00 -45.18 12.77
C ARG A 217 -17.32 -46.57 12.24
N SER A 218 -16.81 -46.94 11.06
CA SER A 218 -17.01 -48.27 10.47
C SER A 218 -16.36 -49.39 11.30
N ALA A 219 -15.12 -49.18 11.76
CA ALA A 219 -14.43 -50.12 12.64
C ALA A 219 -15.17 -50.31 13.97
N ASN A 220 -15.65 -49.23 14.58
CA ASN A 220 -16.43 -49.27 15.81
C ASN A 220 -17.78 -49.98 15.63
N GLN A 221 -18.48 -49.74 14.51
CA GLN A 221 -19.73 -50.43 14.19
C GLN A 221 -19.52 -51.94 14.01
N SER A 222 -18.44 -52.35 13.35
CA SER A 222 -18.11 -53.77 13.17
C SER A 222 -17.81 -54.47 14.51
N THR A 223 -17.06 -53.81 15.38
CA THR A 223 -16.74 -54.30 16.73
C THR A 223 -18.01 -54.43 17.56
N PHE A 224 -18.90 -53.44 17.48
CA PHE A 224 -20.19 -53.49 18.18
C PHE A 224 -21.10 -54.62 17.68
N LYS A 225 -21.21 -54.82 16.36
CA LYS A 225 -22.00 -55.93 15.78
C LYS A 225 -21.47 -57.30 16.21
N LYS A 226 -20.15 -57.46 16.33
CA LYS A 226 -19.54 -58.70 16.84
C LYS A 226 -19.89 -58.95 18.31
N LEU A 227 -19.94 -57.90 19.13
CA LEU A 227 -20.22 -58.00 20.57
C LEU A 227 -21.72 -58.13 20.89
N PHE A 228 -22.60 -57.58 20.05
CA PHE A 228 -24.05 -57.57 20.26
C PHE A 228 -24.84 -57.99 19.00
N PRO A 229 -24.79 -59.28 18.62
CA PRO A 229 -25.42 -59.78 17.40
C PRO A 229 -26.96 -59.70 17.37
N GLU A 230 -27.60 -59.39 18.51
CA GLU A 230 -29.06 -59.27 18.63
C GLU A 230 -29.61 -57.94 18.07
N VAL A 231 -28.76 -56.93 17.85
CA VAL A 231 -29.19 -55.59 17.43
C VAL A 231 -29.18 -55.46 15.91
N LYS A 232 -30.37 -55.61 15.28
CA LYS A 232 -30.53 -55.61 13.81
C LYS A 232 -30.33 -54.22 13.14
N ARG A 233 -30.53 -53.11 13.86
CA ARG A 233 -30.39 -51.74 13.30
C ARG A 233 -29.58 -50.84 14.24
N ILE A 234 -28.49 -50.28 13.72
CA ILE A 234 -27.63 -49.31 14.43
C ILE A 234 -28.00 -47.91 13.91
N VAL A 235 -28.42 -47.01 14.79
CA VAL A 235 -28.84 -45.64 14.46
C VAL A 235 -27.82 -44.65 15.02
N ASP A 236 -27.63 -44.64 16.35
CA ASP A 236 -26.59 -43.87 17.04
C ASP A 236 -25.73 -44.78 17.91
N LEU A 237 -24.56 -45.15 17.40
CA LEU A 237 -23.65 -46.11 18.04
C LEU A 237 -23.26 -45.72 19.49
N PRO A 238 -22.88 -44.46 19.81
CA PRO A 238 -22.45 -44.10 21.17
C PRO A 238 -23.58 -44.21 22.20
N VAL A 239 -24.79 -43.81 21.82
CA VAL A 239 -25.98 -43.86 22.69
C VAL A 239 -26.37 -45.30 22.95
N GLN A 240 -26.33 -46.15 21.93
CA GLN A 240 -26.66 -47.57 22.05
C GLN A 240 -25.63 -48.35 22.88
N ILE A 241 -24.32 -48.01 22.76
CA ILE A 241 -23.28 -48.56 23.65
C ILE A 241 -23.59 -48.19 25.10
N LYS A 242 -23.86 -46.90 25.39
CA LYS A 242 -24.16 -46.43 26.75
C LYS A 242 -25.39 -47.11 27.34
N GLN A 243 -26.46 -47.28 26.55
CA GLN A 243 -27.67 -47.97 26.97
C GLN A 243 -27.43 -49.46 27.24
N LYS A 244 -26.68 -50.17 26.38
CA LYS A 244 -26.37 -51.59 26.57
C LYS A 244 -25.42 -51.84 27.74
N VAL A 245 -24.41 -51.00 27.94
CA VAL A 245 -23.52 -51.07 29.11
C VAL A 245 -24.33 -50.84 30.39
N ASN A 246 -25.23 -49.86 30.39
CA ASN A 246 -26.08 -49.60 31.56
C ASN A 246 -27.09 -50.73 31.81
N GLN A 247 -27.67 -51.35 30.78
CA GLN A 247 -28.54 -52.53 30.91
C GLN A 247 -27.79 -53.78 31.38
N ALA A 248 -26.55 -53.99 30.90
CA ALA A 248 -25.71 -55.08 31.36
C ALA A 248 -25.33 -54.88 32.83
N ASN A 249 -25.04 -53.64 33.24
CA ASN A 249 -24.74 -53.30 34.62
C ASN A 249 -25.96 -53.44 35.54
N SER A 250 -27.16 -52.97 35.14
CA SER A 250 -28.38 -53.11 35.95
C SER A 250 -28.88 -54.56 36.04
N SER A 251 -28.66 -55.39 35.01
CA SER A 251 -28.89 -56.83 35.07
C SER A 251 -27.90 -57.54 36.00
N LYS A 252 -26.63 -57.09 36.05
CA LYS A 252 -25.63 -57.58 37.01
C LYS A 252 -26.04 -57.29 38.46
N THR A 253 -26.69 -56.16 38.72
CA THR A 253 -27.23 -55.83 40.05
C THR A 253 -28.41 -56.73 40.46
N ARG A 254 -29.17 -57.29 39.51
CA ARG A 254 -30.28 -58.23 39.80
C ARG A 254 -29.87 -59.70 39.80
N SER A 255 -28.80 -60.06 39.08
CA SER A 255 -28.20 -61.41 39.02
C SER A 255 -27.04 -61.60 40.01
N SER A 256 -26.96 -60.76 41.05
CA SER A 256 -26.08 -60.96 42.19
C SER A 256 -26.89 -61.63 43.31
N ARG A 257 -27.28 -62.90 43.12
CA ARG A 257 -27.11 -63.85 44.23
C ARG A 257 -25.61 -64.01 44.33
N ASP A 258 -25.02 -63.11 45.10
CA ASP A 258 -23.61 -62.81 45.11
C ASP A 258 -22.85 -64.07 45.51
N LEU A 259 -22.09 -64.67 44.58
CA LEU A 259 -21.29 -65.86 44.83
C LEU A 259 -20.36 -65.65 46.03
N LEU A 260 -19.92 -64.42 46.29
CA LEU A 260 -19.13 -64.07 47.47
C LEU A 260 -19.93 -64.20 48.78
N THR A 261 -21.24 -63.91 48.75
CA THR A 261 -22.14 -64.12 49.90
C THR A 261 -22.46 -65.60 50.14
N GLU A 262 -22.63 -66.42 49.10
CA GLU A 262 -22.79 -67.87 49.24
C GLU A 262 -21.49 -68.57 49.69
N LEU A 263 -20.33 -68.14 49.18
CA LEU A 263 -19.02 -68.65 49.60
C LEU A 263 -18.70 -68.30 51.06
N LYS A 264 -19.17 -67.14 51.55
CA LYS A 264 -19.06 -66.75 52.96
C LYS A 264 -19.88 -67.64 53.90
N LEU A 265 -21.05 -68.09 53.46
CA LEU A 265 -21.96 -68.90 54.29
C LEU A 265 -21.52 -70.38 54.39
N LYS A 266 -20.73 -70.87 53.43
CA LYS A 266 -20.39 -72.30 53.35
C LYS A 266 -19.02 -72.67 53.93
N ASN A 267 -18.16 -71.70 54.24
CA ASN A 267 -16.82 -71.94 54.79
C ASN A 267 -16.72 -71.53 56.26
N LYS A 268 -16.11 -72.37 57.10
CA LYS A 268 -15.82 -72.07 58.51
C LYS A 268 -14.94 -70.81 58.64
N PRO A 269 -15.08 -70.02 59.73
CA PRO A 269 -14.60 -68.64 59.81
C PRO A 269 -13.07 -68.42 59.67
N ASP A 270 -12.23 -69.46 59.72
CA ASP A 270 -10.76 -69.34 59.62
C ASP A 270 -10.11 -69.99 58.38
N ALA A 271 -10.88 -70.32 57.35
CA ALA A 271 -10.32 -70.89 56.12
C ALA A 271 -9.83 -69.81 55.14
N VAL A 272 -8.51 -69.64 55.02
CA VAL A 272 -7.88 -68.77 54.00
C VAL A 272 -7.77 -69.53 52.69
N ILE A 273 -8.52 -69.11 51.66
CA ILE A 273 -8.47 -69.73 50.33
C ILE A 273 -7.21 -69.24 49.61
N LYS A 274 -6.24 -70.13 49.35
CA LYS A 274 -5.02 -69.78 48.62
C LYS A 274 -5.21 -69.75 47.11
N HIS A 275 -6.01 -70.68 46.56
CA HIS A 275 -6.19 -70.82 45.11
C HIS A 275 -7.65 -71.03 44.70
N LEU A 276 -8.09 -70.20 43.75
CA LEU A 276 -9.41 -70.28 43.13
C LEU A 276 -9.22 -70.62 41.65
N LYS A 277 -9.69 -71.79 41.21
CA LYS A 277 -9.57 -72.22 39.82
C LYS A 277 -10.97 -72.48 39.24
N PHE A 278 -11.34 -71.67 38.26
CA PHE A 278 -12.59 -71.80 37.52
C PHE A 278 -12.31 -72.42 36.16
N ASN A 279 -12.81 -73.62 35.92
CA ASN A 279 -12.63 -74.32 34.65
C ASN A 279 -13.91 -75.07 34.29
N GLN A 280 -14.32 -75.03 33.01
CA GLN A 280 -15.47 -75.77 32.47
C GLN A 280 -16.71 -75.75 33.39
N GLN A 281 -17.13 -74.54 33.82
CA GLN A 281 -18.33 -74.30 34.65
C GLN A 281 -18.33 -74.92 36.06
N THR A 282 -17.23 -75.53 36.51
CA THR A 282 -17.07 -76.02 37.88
C THR A 282 -16.04 -75.18 38.63
N LEU A 283 -16.42 -74.69 39.81
CA LEU A 283 -15.53 -73.95 40.69
C LEU A 283 -14.92 -74.93 41.70
N THR A 284 -13.60 -75.11 41.66
CA THR A 284 -12.90 -75.95 42.62
C THR A 284 -12.11 -75.08 43.60
N LEU A 285 -12.34 -75.31 44.89
CA LEU A 285 -11.70 -74.61 45.99
C LEU A 285 -10.67 -75.54 46.63
N LYS A 286 -9.41 -75.11 46.68
CA LYS A 286 -8.36 -75.80 47.44
C LYS A 286 -7.93 -74.88 48.59
N PRO A 287 -7.82 -75.39 49.82
CA PRO A 287 -7.23 -74.64 50.93
C PRO A 287 -5.76 -74.30 50.64
#